data_AF-A0A254S5Z4-F1
#
_entry.id   AF-A0A254S5Z4-F1
#
_cell.length_a   1.000
_cell.length_b   1.000
_cell.length_c   1.000
_cell.angle_alpha   90.00
_cell.angle_beta   90.00
_cell.angle_gamma   90.00
#
_symmetry.space_group_name_H-M   'P 1'
#
loop_
_entity.id
_entity.type
_entity.pdbx_description
1 polymer ?
#
loop_
_entity_poly.entity_id
_entity_poly.type
_entity_poly.pdbx_seq_one_letter_code
_entity_poly.pdbx_strand_id
1 'polypeptide(L)'
;MTRVRKKDDSAEVRKVTWVGLGWNAALSIAKFVVGVVGNSQALVADAVHSASDFVTDVAVIVGSHFWNSPPDAEHPYGHRRFETLITIGIGLAVAAVGVGIGYKAVIALLAGEASHPENVVAVMALVSIIVKEILFRYTRNAGRKIRSQVLEANAWHHRSDSFSSIPVLVAVVFAILLPQLWFADSVGALVVAFFIMHSAIEIAAPGLRQLVDRGADPDVLGKLRNLALSHPKVISLHGLRSRYVGSDLHVDVHIVVDDRMTLKDAHDVAEEVEQLLIDSNENVVDALVHIDPYNAKRAAQGDIKTIEK
;
A
#
# COMPACT_ATOMS: atom_id res chain seq x y z
N MET A 1 -27.15 -0.81 10.29
CA MET A 1 -26.90 0.18 11.37
C MET A 1 -25.60 0.91 11.07
N THR A 2 -25.72 2.05 10.39
CA THR A 2 -24.61 2.86 9.90
C THR A 2 -24.06 3.73 11.04
N ARG A 3 -22.78 3.53 11.37
CA ARG A 3 -22.04 4.21 12.45
C ARG A 3 -21.88 5.69 12.13
N VAL A 4 -22.58 6.55 12.86
CA VAL A 4 -22.22 7.98 12.96
C VAL A 4 -20.97 8.06 13.84
N ARG A 5 -19.78 8.20 13.23
CA ARG A 5 -18.49 8.39 13.94
C ARG A 5 -18.50 9.75 14.64
N LYS A 6 -18.24 9.78 15.96
CA LYS A 6 -18.19 11.03 16.74
C LYS A 6 -17.01 11.89 16.26
N LYS A 7 -17.21 13.21 16.20
CA LYS A 7 -16.18 14.22 15.85
C LYS A 7 -14.94 14.16 16.77
N ASP A 8 -15.10 13.70 18.01
CA ASP A 8 -13.98 13.51 18.95
C ASP A 8 -13.04 12.36 18.53
N ASP A 9 -13.57 11.28 17.93
CA ASP A 9 -12.77 10.12 17.52
C ASP A 9 -11.82 10.51 16.37
N SER A 10 -12.25 11.37 15.44
CA SER A 10 -11.40 11.82 14.33
C SER A 10 -10.31 12.80 14.78
N ALA A 11 -10.60 13.65 15.76
CA ALA A 11 -9.61 14.53 16.37
C ALA A 11 -8.54 13.74 17.14
N GLU A 12 -8.93 12.69 17.87
CA GLU A 12 -8.00 11.81 18.58
C GLU A 12 -7.13 11.00 17.61
N VAL A 13 -7.70 10.43 16.55
CA VAL A 13 -6.93 9.77 15.48
C VAL A 13 -5.87 10.71 14.91
N ARG A 14 -6.28 11.91 14.51
CA ARG A 14 -5.36 12.89 13.91
C ARG A 14 -4.24 13.28 14.88
N LYS A 15 -4.57 13.50 16.15
CA LYS A 15 -3.59 13.83 17.20
C LYS A 15 -2.55 12.71 17.36
N VAL A 16 -2.99 11.47 17.48
CA VAL A 16 -2.09 10.31 17.65
C VAL A 16 -1.19 10.14 16.42
N THR A 17 -1.74 10.27 15.22
CA THR A 17 -0.97 10.21 13.97
C THR A 17 0.09 11.31 13.89
N TRP A 18 -0.24 12.57 14.22
CA TRP A 18 0.74 13.67 14.23
C TRP A 18 1.85 13.46 15.27
N VAL A 19 1.52 12.94 16.45
CA VAL A 19 2.52 12.61 17.47
C VAL A 19 3.46 11.51 16.96
N GLY A 20 2.91 10.46 16.32
CA GLY A 20 3.70 9.40 15.69
C GLY A 20 4.64 9.93 14.61
N LEU A 21 4.13 10.75 13.69
CA LEU A 21 4.91 11.39 12.62
C LEU A 21 6.05 12.26 13.18
N GLY A 22 5.76 13.07 14.20
CA GLY A 22 6.76 13.92 14.83
C GLY A 22 7.91 13.11 15.45
N TRP A 23 7.60 12.01 16.14
CA TRP A 23 8.62 11.12 16.70
C TRP A 23 9.38 10.34 15.62
N ASN A 24 8.72 9.87 14.56
CA ASN A 24 9.39 9.21 13.45
C ASN A 24 10.42 10.15 12.79
N ALA A 25 10.04 11.40 12.53
CA ALA A 25 10.95 12.41 12.00
C ALA A 25 12.13 12.68 12.95
N ALA A 26 11.85 12.89 14.25
CA ALA A 26 12.89 13.15 15.24
C ALA A 26 13.87 11.97 15.37
N LEU A 27 13.37 10.73 15.41
CA LEU A 27 14.20 9.54 15.47
C LEU A 27 15.03 9.36 14.19
N SER A 28 14.45 9.58 13.01
CA SER A 28 15.17 9.46 11.74
C SER A 28 16.34 10.45 11.68
N ILE A 29 16.11 11.72 12.04
CA ILE A 29 17.16 12.74 12.09
C ILE A 29 18.25 12.36 13.12
N ALA A 30 17.83 11.96 14.33
CA ALA A 30 18.78 11.59 15.39
C ALA A 30 19.65 10.39 14.99
N LYS A 31 19.05 9.33 14.44
CA LYS A 31 19.79 8.16 13.93
C LYS A 31 20.75 8.53 12.81
N PHE A 32 20.34 9.40 11.89
CA PHE A 32 21.20 9.82 10.78
C PHE A 32 22.43 10.58 11.30
N VAL A 33 22.22 11.56 12.18
CA VAL A 33 23.32 12.34 12.78
C VAL A 33 24.26 11.44 13.58
N VAL A 34 23.72 10.59 14.47
CA VAL A 34 24.54 9.68 15.29
C VAL A 34 25.22 8.61 14.43
N GLY A 35 24.58 8.12 13.37
CA GLY A 35 25.15 7.13 12.47
C GLY A 35 26.34 7.69 11.68
N VAL A 36 26.24 8.94 11.21
CA VAL A 36 27.34 9.61 10.51
C VAL A 36 28.49 9.94 11.48
N VAL A 37 28.18 10.55 12.62
CA VAL A 37 29.20 10.94 13.61
C VAL A 37 29.87 9.71 14.23
N GLY A 38 29.10 8.68 14.55
CA GLY A 38 29.58 7.43 15.14
C GLY A 38 30.06 6.39 14.13
N ASN A 39 30.18 6.75 12.85
CA ASN A 39 30.71 5.92 11.77
C ASN A 39 30.07 4.52 11.64
N SER A 40 28.73 4.47 11.67
CA SER A 40 27.94 3.24 11.51
C SER A 40 27.07 3.31 10.26
N GLN A 41 27.37 2.43 9.30
CA GLN A 41 26.58 2.27 8.09
C GLN A 41 25.23 1.65 8.40
N ALA A 42 25.16 0.72 9.36
CA ALA A 42 23.90 0.09 9.75
C ALA A 42 22.90 1.09 10.33
N LEU A 43 23.36 2.00 11.21
CA LEU A 43 22.49 3.02 11.79
C LEU A 43 22.05 4.08 10.77
N VAL A 44 22.93 4.44 9.82
CA VAL A 44 22.56 5.31 8.70
C VAL A 44 21.50 4.63 7.82
N ALA A 45 21.64 3.34 7.52
CA ALA A 45 20.66 2.60 6.75
C ALA A 45 19.28 2.59 7.43
N ASP A 46 19.23 2.35 8.74
CA ASP A 46 17.99 2.33 9.52
C ASP A 46 17.38 3.74 9.68
N ALA A 47 18.21 4.79 9.72
CA ALA A 47 17.75 6.17 9.66
C ALA A 47 17.04 6.49 8.34
N VAL A 48 17.62 6.04 7.23
CA VAL A 48 17.10 6.24 5.88
C VAL A 48 15.85 5.41 5.61
N HIS A 49 15.78 4.18 6.13
CA HIS A 49 14.55 3.38 6.13
C HIS A 49 13.42 4.15 6.83
N SER A 50 13.67 4.59 8.07
CA SER A 50 12.68 5.36 8.85
C SER A 50 12.31 6.71 8.16
N ALA A 51 13.25 7.34 7.45
CA ALA A 51 12.99 8.55 6.67
C ALA A 51 12.08 8.28 5.48
N SER A 52 12.28 7.15 4.80
CA SER A 52 11.50 6.74 3.62
C SER A 52 10.04 6.51 3.99
N ASP A 53 9.80 5.89 5.15
CA ASP A 53 8.44 5.68 5.66
C ASP A 53 7.78 7.02 5.99
N PHE A 54 8.49 7.93 6.68
CA PHE A 54 8.00 9.28 6.96
C PHE A 54 7.64 10.07 5.70
N VAL A 55 8.50 10.03 4.67
CA VAL A 55 8.24 10.70 3.39
C VAL A 55 7.03 10.09 2.70
N THR A 56 6.87 8.77 2.74
CA THR A 56 5.72 8.07 2.19
C THR A 56 4.41 8.52 2.88
N ASP A 57 4.40 8.55 4.21
CA ASP A 57 3.23 9.01 4.99
C ASP A 57 2.86 10.46 4.65
N VAL A 58 3.85 11.36 4.59
CA VAL A 58 3.63 12.77 4.24
C VAL A 58 3.11 12.91 2.82
N ALA A 59 3.68 12.15 1.87
CA ALA A 59 3.23 12.15 0.49
C ALA A 59 1.80 11.64 0.35
N VAL A 60 1.40 10.64 1.14
CA VAL A 60 0.00 10.18 1.22
C VAL A 60 -0.91 11.28 1.76
N ILE A 61 -0.54 11.93 2.86
CA ILE A 61 -1.36 12.97 3.48
C ILE A 61 -1.55 14.16 2.53
N VAL A 62 -0.45 14.67 1.96
CA VAL A 62 -0.49 15.85 1.07
C VAL A 62 -1.11 15.50 -0.27
N GLY A 63 -0.69 14.38 -0.86
CA GLY A 63 -1.15 13.94 -2.17
C GLY A 63 -2.62 13.53 -2.20
N SER A 64 -3.16 13.02 -1.08
CA SER A 64 -4.58 12.66 -0.98
C SER A 64 -5.54 13.79 -1.30
N HIS A 65 -5.14 15.04 -1.07
CA HIS A 65 -5.96 16.18 -1.47
C HIS A 65 -6.02 16.34 -3.00
N PHE A 66 -4.93 16.03 -3.69
CA PHE A 66 -4.80 16.20 -5.13
C PHE A 66 -5.51 15.08 -5.90
N TRP A 67 -5.25 13.81 -5.59
CA TRP A 67 -5.81 12.69 -6.37
C TRP A 67 -7.28 12.38 -6.07
N ASN A 68 -7.83 12.87 -4.94
CA ASN A 68 -9.26 12.78 -4.65
C ASN A 68 -10.08 13.94 -5.26
N SER A 69 -9.46 14.77 -6.11
CA SER A 69 -10.18 15.82 -6.83
C SER A 69 -11.18 15.20 -7.83
N PRO A 70 -12.37 15.79 -8.01
CA PRO A 70 -13.36 15.30 -8.94
C PRO A 70 -12.85 15.32 -10.40
N PRO A 71 -13.51 14.60 -11.31
CA PRO A 71 -13.22 14.69 -12.75
C PRO A 71 -13.33 16.12 -13.28
N ASP A 72 -12.46 16.46 -14.24
CA ASP A 72 -12.47 17.73 -14.97
C ASP A 72 -12.32 17.50 -16.49
N ALA A 73 -12.23 18.58 -17.27
CA ALA A 73 -12.15 18.49 -18.72
C ALA A 73 -10.85 17.86 -19.24
N GLU A 74 -9.74 17.98 -18.50
CA GLU A 74 -8.45 17.37 -18.85
C GLU A 74 -8.35 15.92 -18.34
N HIS A 75 -9.09 15.60 -17.28
CA HIS A 75 -9.15 14.29 -16.63
C HIS A 75 -10.61 13.81 -16.48
N PRO A 76 -11.26 13.35 -17.56
CA PRO A 76 -12.68 12.94 -17.54
C PRO A 76 -12.99 11.76 -16.61
N TYR A 77 -11.98 10.94 -16.31
CA TYR A 77 -12.07 9.80 -15.38
C TYR A 77 -11.55 10.14 -13.97
N GLY A 78 -11.24 11.41 -13.69
CA GLY A 78 -10.72 11.86 -12.40
C GLY A 78 -9.21 11.71 -12.24
N HIS A 79 -8.75 12.05 -11.03
CA HIS A 79 -7.34 12.24 -10.71
C HIS A 79 -6.70 11.04 -9.97
N ARG A 80 -7.43 9.95 -9.77
CA ARG A 80 -6.95 8.84 -8.93
C ARG A 80 -5.72 8.12 -9.47
N ARG A 81 -5.46 8.17 -10.79
CA ARG A 81 -4.20 7.64 -11.36
C ARG A 81 -2.95 8.38 -10.86
N PHE A 82 -3.07 9.61 -10.35
CA PHE A 82 -1.94 10.29 -9.72
C PHE A 82 -1.48 9.60 -8.43
N GLU A 83 -2.40 9.01 -7.66
CA GLU A 83 -2.06 8.19 -6.49
C GLU A 83 -1.12 7.04 -6.89
N THR A 84 -1.50 6.32 -7.94
CA THR A 84 -0.72 5.21 -8.52
C THR A 84 0.67 5.68 -8.93
N LEU A 85 0.77 6.77 -9.71
CA LEU A 85 2.04 7.29 -10.21
C LEU A 85 2.97 7.77 -9.09
N ILE A 86 2.44 8.52 -8.12
CA ILE A 86 3.21 9.02 -6.98
C ILE A 86 3.72 7.85 -6.13
N THR A 87 2.86 6.86 -5.86
CA THR A 87 3.23 5.68 -5.06
C THR A 87 4.34 4.87 -5.73
N ILE A 88 4.26 4.64 -7.05
CA ILE A 88 5.35 4.01 -7.82
C ILE A 88 6.62 4.85 -7.72
N GLY A 89 6.53 6.17 -7.89
CA GLY A 89 7.67 7.09 -7.80
C GLY A 89 8.37 7.03 -6.45
N ILE A 90 7.62 7.00 -5.35
CA ILE A 90 8.14 6.82 -4.00
C ILE A 90 8.85 5.48 -3.88
N GLY A 91 8.21 4.37 -4.28
CA GLY A 91 8.83 3.05 -4.23
C GLY A 91 10.13 2.97 -5.03
N LEU A 92 10.19 3.59 -6.22
CA LEU A 92 11.43 3.68 -7.01
C LEU A 92 12.52 4.50 -6.33
N ALA A 93 12.16 5.64 -5.71
CA ALA A 93 13.11 6.45 -4.96
C ALA A 93 13.69 5.68 -3.75
N VAL A 94 12.83 4.98 -3.00
CA VAL A 94 13.25 4.12 -1.87
C VAL A 94 14.14 2.97 -2.36
N ALA A 95 13.81 2.34 -3.49
CA ALA A 95 14.65 1.31 -4.11
C ALA A 95 16.04 1.86 -4.49
N ALA A 96 16.11 3.03 -5.13
CA ALA A 96 17.37 3.64 -5.53
C ALA A 96 18.27 3.91 -4.30
N VAL A 97 17.68 4.38 -3.21
CA VAL A 97 18.39 4.62 -1.95
C VAL A 97 18.83 3.30 -1.30
N GLY A 98 17.98 2.27 -1.27
CA GLY A 98 18.31 0.93 -0.79
C GLY A 98 19.47 0.29 -1.56
N VAL A 99 19.46 0.39 -2.89
CA VAL A 99 20.57 -0.05 -3.75
C VAL A 99 21.85 0.73 -3.43
N GLY A 100 21.77 2.05 -3.24
CA GLY A 100 22.91 2.88 -2.90
C GLY A 100 23.57 2.49 -1.57
N ILE A 101 22.76 2.22 -0.53
CA ILE A 101 23.24 1.74 0.77
C ILE A 101 23.88 0.35 0.62
N GLY A 102 23.17 -0.57 -0.06
CA GLY A 102 23.68 -1.92 -0.28
C GLY A 102 25.01 -1.93 -1.04
N TYR A 103 25.13 -1.12 -2.09
CA TYR A 103 26.36 -0.97 -2.87
C TYR A 103 27.53 -0.48 -2.02
N LYS A 104 27.31 0.56 -1.19
CA LYS A 104 28.33 1.07 -0.26
C LYS A 104 28.77 0.01 0.75
N ALA A 105 27.82 -0.73 1.31
CA ALA A 105 28.12 -1.79 2.26
C ALA A 105 28.90 -2.95 1.62
N VAL A 106 28.58 -3.34 0.37
CA VAL A 106 29.36 -4.33 -0.39
C VAL A 106 30.79 -3.84 -0.63
N ILE A 107 30.98 -2.58 -1.07
CA ILE A 107 32.31 -2.03 -1.29
C ILE A 107 33.13 -2.03 0.01
N ALA A 108 32.54 -1.58 1.12
CA ALA A 108 33.23 -1.54 2.40
C ALA A 108 33.70 -2.94 2.83
N LEU A 109 32.87 -3.97 2.62
CA LEU A 109 33.25 -5.36 2.88
C LEU A 109 34.39 -5.84 1.99
N LEU A 110 34.35 -5.53 0.69
CA LEU A 110 35.39 -5.93 -0.27
C LEU A 110 36.71 -5.20 -0.05
N ALA A 111 36.66 -3.93 0.37
CA ALA A 111 37.84 -3.10 0.65
C ALA A 111 38.49 -3.44 2.00
N GLY A 112 37.84 -4.23 2.85
CA GLY A 112 38.31 -4.48 4.22
C GLY A 112 38.20 -3.24 5.11
N GLU A 113 37.34 -2.29 4.76
CA GLU A 113 37.12 -1.07 5.55
C GLU A 113 36.32 -1.44 6.79
N ALA A 114 37.01 -1.42 7.93
CA ALA A 114 36.43 -1.66 9.23
C ALA A 114 35.68 -0.40 9.71
N SER A 115 34.35 -0.42 9.63
CA SER A 115 33.54 0.48 10.44
C SER A 115 33.68 0.06 11.90
N HIS A 116 34.13 0.99 12.75
CA HIS A 116 34.17 0.81 14.19
C HIS A 116 33.11 1.73 14.81
N PRO A 117 31.86 1.24 14.98
CA PRO A 117 30.81 2.04 15.57
C PRO A 117 31.20 2.51 16.96
N GLU A 118 31.03 3.80 17.23
CA GLU A 118 31.19 4.31 18.59
C GLU A 118 30.07 3.82 19.52
N ASN A 119 30.30 3.81 20.83
CA ASN A 119 29.30 3.42 21.83
C ASN A 119 27.99 4.22 21.73
N VAL A 120 28.06 5.47 21.25
CA VAL A 120 26.88 6.33 21.03
C VAL A 120 25.90 5.73 20.01
N VAL A 121 26.40 4.95 19.05
CA VAL A 121 25.57 4.27 18.03
C VAL A 121 24.69 3.20 18.67
N ALA A 122 25.26 2.37 19.56
CA ALA A 122 24.50 1.33 20.27
C ALA A 122 23.41 1.94 21.17
N VAL A 123 23.76 3.03 21.87
CA VAL A 123 22.80 3.77 22.71
C VAL A 123 21.66 4.33 21.86
N MET A 124 21.96 4.92 20.70
CA MET A 124 20.93 5.46 19.80
C MET A 124 20.03 4.37 19.21
N ALA A 125 20.60 3.24 18.78
CA ALA A 125 19.82 2.10 18.29
C ALA A 125 18.87 1.55 19.37
N LEU A 126 19.37 1.43 20.61
CA LEU A 126 18.56 1.01 21.76
C LEU A 126 17.44 2.02 22.09
N VAL A 127 17.78 3.31 22.15
CA VAL A 127 16.80 4.38 22.40
C VAL A 127 15.73 4.38 21.32
N SER A 128 16.08 4.19 20.04
CA SER A 128 15.09 4.08 18.96
C SER A 128 14.09 2.94 19.21
N ILE A 129 14.59 1.74 19.53
CA ILE A 129 13.73 0.57 19.78
C ILE A 129 12.79 0.84 20.96
N ILE A 130 13.30 1.45 22.04
CA ILE A 130 12.51 1.80 23.22
C ILE A 130 11.42 2.83 22.86
N VAL A 131 11.77 3.89 22.13
CA VAL A 131 10.81 4.93 21.72
C VAL A 131 9.73 4.35 20.81
N LYS A 132 10.08 3.51 19.83
CA LYS A 132 9.09 2.88 18.95
C LYS A 132 8.17 1.90 19.71
N GLU A 133 8.67 1.17 20.72
CA GLU A 133 7.82 0.35 21.60
C GLU A 133 6.88 1.22 22.48
N ILE A 134 7.34 2.39 22.94
CA ILE A 134 6.49 3.35 23.65
C ILE A 134 5.38 3.87 22.72
N LEU A 135 5.72 4.24 21.47
CA LEU A 135 4.75 4.67 20.46
C LEU A 135 3.74 3.56 20.15
N PHE A 136 4.19 2.31 20.00
CA PHE A 136 3.29 1.17 19.85
C PHE A 136 2.28 1.09 20.97
N ARG A 137 2.72 1.15 22.23
CA ARG A 137 1.82 1.09 23.39
C ARG A 137 0.87 2.29 23.45
N TYR A 138 1.37 3.49 23.17
CA TYR A 138 0.58 4.71 23.13
C TYR A 138 -0.52 4.64 22.07
N THR A 139 -0.15 4.37 20.82
CA THR A 139 -1.05 4.29 19.67
C THR A 139 -2.04 3.12 19.82
N ARG A 140 -1.61 1.96 20.33
CA ARG A 140 -2.49 0.81 20.59
C ARG A 140 -3.50 1.11 21.69
N ASN A 141 -3.09 1.76 22.77
CA ASN A 141 -3.99 2.11 23.86
C ASN A 141 -5.04 3.13 23.39
N ALA A 142 -4.65 4.13 22.59
CA ALA A 142 -5.59 5.06 21.97
C ALA A 142 -6.54 4.31 21.00
N GLY A 143 -6.00 3.47 20.11
CA GLY A 143 -6.79 2.69 19.15
C GLY A 143 -7.85 1.79 19.80
N ARG A 144 -7.52 1.15 20.93
CA ARG A 144 -8.47 0.35 21.70
C ARG A 144 -9.55 1.17 22.39
N LYS A 145 -9.21 2.34 22.93
CA LYS A 145 -10.18 3.24 23.61
C LYS A 145 -11.28 3.68 22.66
N ILE A 146 -10.91 4.09 21.44
CA ILE A 146 -11.86 4.57 20.42
C ILE A 146 -12.29 3.49 19.41
N ARG A 147 -11.87 2.23 19.62
CA ARG A 147 -12.14 1.08 18.73
C ARG A 147 -11.80 1.38 17.25
N SER A 148 -10.66 2.03 17.02
CA SER A 148 -10.18 2.42 15.68
C SER A 148 -9.21 1.39 15.12
N GLN A 149 -9.65 0.66 14.09
CA GLN A 149 -8.79 -0.27 13.33
C GLN A 149 -7.61 0.45 12.68
N VAL A 150 -7.78 1.71 12.27
CA VAL A 150 -6.70 2.54 11.68
C VAL A 150 -5.58 2.78 12.67
N LEU A 151 -5.90 3.11 13.93
CA LEU A 151 -4.89 3.29 14.97
C LEU A 151 -4.27 1.96 15.40
N GLU A 152 -5.04 0.87 15.43
CA GLU A 152 -4.45 -0.45 15.70
C GLU A 152 -3.46 -0.87 14.61
N ALA A 153 -3.78 -0.65 13.33
CA ALA A 153 -2.87 -0.88 12.22
C ALA A 153 -1.61 0.00 12.34
N ASN A 154 -1.76 1.29 12.61
CA ASN A 154 -0.63 2.20 12.79
C ASN A 154 0.26 1.81 14.00
N ALA A 155 -0.34 1.30 15.08
CA ALA A 155 0.43 0.78 16.20
C ALA A 155 1.29 -0.42 15.76
N TRP A 156 0.70 -1.39 15.07
CA TRP A 156 1.43 -2.54 14.55
C TRP A 156 2.52 -2.13 13.55
N HIS A 157 2.30 -1.09 12.76
CA HIS A 157 3.31 -0.51 11.89
C HIS A 157 4.53 -0.05 12.71
N HIS A 158 4.37 0.79 13.74
CA HIS A 158 5.48 1.19 14.64
C HIS A 158 6.27 0.01 15.23
N ARG A 159 5.58 -1.10 15.49
CA ARG A 159 6.21 -2.31 16.04
C ARG A 159 7.01 -3.09 14.99
N SER A 160 6.46 -3.25 13.78
CA SER A 160 7.17 -3.85 12.64
C SER A 160 8.46 -3.07 12.34
N ASP A 161 8.33 -1.74 12.38
CA ASP A 161 9.40 -0.76 12.29
C ASP A 161 10.46 -0.84 13.39
N SER A 162 10.11 -1.37 14.57
CA SER A 162 11.08 -1.63 15.64
C SER A 162 11.87 -2.90 15.34
N PHE A 163 11.22 -3.90 14.73
CA PHE A 163 11.85 -5.16 14.38
C PHE A 163 12.91 -4.99 13.28
N SER A 164 12.71 -4.07 12.33
CA SER A 164 13.73 -3.73 11.33
C SER A 164 14.97 -3.04 11.93
N SER A 165 14.86 -2.36 13.08
CA SER A 165 15.99 -1.77 13.80
C SER A 165 16.74 -2.74 14.73
N ILE A 166 16.19 -3.93 15.03
CA ILE A 166 16.87 -4.92 15.90
C ILE A 166 18.17 -5.44 15.27
N PRO A 167 18.21 -5.83 13.98
CA PRO A 167 19.45 -6.27 13.33
C PRO A 167 20.57 -5.22 13.39
N VAL A 168 20.22 -3.93 13.36
CA VAL A 168 21.18 -2.83 13.53
C VAL A 168 21.77 -2.84 14.93
N LEU A 169 20.94 -2.89 15.97
CA LEU A 169 21.44 -2.95 17.35
C LEU A 169 22.35 -4.16 17.54
N VAL A 170 21.95 -5.33 17.03
CA VAL A 170 22.74 -6.56 17.10
C VAL A 170 24.09 -6.40 16.39
N ALA A 171 24.08 -5.89 15.16
CA ALA A 171 25.30 -5.66 14.37
C ALA A 171 26.28 -4.70 15.06
N VAL A 172 25.77 -3.57 15.57
CA VAL A 172 26.56 -2.55 16.26
C VAL A 172 27.12 -3.08 17.58
N VAL A 173 26.32 -3.78 18.39
CA VAL A 173 26.77 -4.35 19.66
C VAL A 173 27.86 -5.41 19.43
N PHE A 174 27.71 -6.26 18.41
CA PHE A 174 28.75 -7.23 18.06
C PHE A 174 30.03 -6.55 17.56
N ALA A 175 29.92 -5.51 16.74
CA ALA A 175 31.09 -4.74 16.28
C ALA A 175 31.86 -4.08 17.44
N ILE A 176 31.15 -3.61 18.48
CA ILE A 176 31.76 -2.99 19.66
C ILE A 176 32.38 -4.04 20.61
N LEU A 177 31.66 -5.12 20.93
CA LEU A 177 32.10 -6.12 21.91
C LEU A 177 33.18 -7.06 21.35
N LEU A 178 33.16 -7.31 20.05
CA LEU A 178 34.08 -8.22 19.36
C LEU A 178 34.73 -7.45 18.19
N PRO A 179 35.77 -6.63 18.43
CA PRO A 179 36.42 -5.83 17.39
C PRO A 179 36.97 -6.65 16.21
N GLN A 180 37.20 -7.95 16.40
CA GLN A 180 37.54 -8.90 15.33
C GLN A 180 36.43 -9.04 14.26
N LEU A 181 35.20 -8.68 14.60
CA LEU A 181 34.04 -8.65 13.71
C LEU A 181 33.88 -7.27 13.06
N TRP A 182 34.97 -6.73 12.50
CA TRP A 182 35.00 -5.45 11.80
C TRP A 182 33.95 -5.30 10.69
N PHE A 183 33.49 -6.43 10.12
CA PHE A 183 32.49 -6.49 9.05
C PHE A 183 31.04 -6.48 9.56
N ALA A 184 30.80 -6.59 10.87
CA ALA A 184 29.45 -6.81 11.42
C ALA A 184 28.48 -5.65 11.09
N ASP A 185 28.94 -4.41 11.18
CA ASP A 185 28.11 -3.23 10.86
C ASP A 185 27.79 -3.14 9.37
N SER A 186 28.74 -3.42 8.47
CA SER A 186 28.48 -3.50 7.03
C SER A 186 27.49 -4.64 6.68
N VAL A 187 27.57 -5.79 7.36
CA VAL A 187 26.55 -6.84 7.23
C VAL A 187 25.19 -6.37 7.74
N GLY A 188 25.16 -5.65 8.86
CA GLY A 188 23.94 -5.01 9.37
C GLY A 188 23.32 -4.05 8.35
N ALA A 189 24.14 -3.22 7.69
CA ALA A 189 23.72 -2.32 6.63
C ALA A 189 23.15 -3.07 5.42
N LEU A 190 23.73 -4.22 5.03
CA LEU A 190 23.17 -5.07 3.97
C LEU A 190 21.81 -5.67 4.34
N VAL A 191 21.65 -6.11 5.59
CA VAL A 191 20.36 -6.64 6.09
C VAL A 191 19.29 -5.54 6.03
N VAL A 192 19.62 -4.33 6.46
CA VAL A 192 18.68 -3.19 6.37
C VAL A 192 18.42 -2.81 4.92
N ALA A 193 19.44 -2.79 4.05
CA ALA A 193 19.26 -2.54 2.62
C ALA A 193 18.29 -3.54 1.98
N PHE A 194 18.35 -4.82 2.37
CA PHE A 194 17.39 -5.82 1.95
C PHE A 194 15.96 -5.48 2.40
N PHE A 195 15.75 -5.05 3.64
CA PHE A 195 14.43 -4.62 4.10
C PHE A 195 13.93 -3.37 3.36
N ILE A 196 14.80 -2.39 3.11
CA ILE A 196 14.46 -1.21 2.30
C ILE A 196 14.00 -1.65 0.90
N MET A 197 14.71 -2.59 0.27
CA MET A 197 14.33 -3.13 -1.04
C MET A 197 13.00 -3.87 -1.02
N HIS A 198 12.74 -4.66 0.03
CA HIS A 198 11.46 -5.32 0.22
C HIS A 198 10.32 -4.30 0.35
N SER A 199 10.47 -3.28 1.20
CA SER A 199 9.50 -2.19 1.36
C SER A 199 9.27 -1.43 0.05
N ALA A 200 10.34 -1.13 -0.69
CA ALA A 200 10.23 -0.47 -2.00
C ALA A 200 9.38 -1.27 -3.00
N ILE A 201 9.54 -2.59 -3.04
CA ILE A 201 8.74 -3.49 -3.88
C ILE A 201 7.29 -3.52 -3.39
N GLU A 202 7.07 -3.62 -2.07
CA GLU A 202 5.73 -3.62 -1.48
C GLU A 202 4.95 -2.33 -1.78
N ILE A 203 5.63 -1.18 -1.78
CA ILE A 203 5.07 0.12 -2.14
C ILE A 203 4.78 0.20 -3.65
N ALA A 204 5.74 -0.15 -4.51
CA ALA A 204 5.61 0.07 -5.96
C ALA A 204 4.77 -1.01 -6.67
N ALA A 205 4.77 -2.26 -6.20
CA ALA A 205 4.16 -3.38 -6.91
C ALA A 205 2.65 -3.24 -7.13
N PRO A 206 1.83 -2.79 -6.16
CA PRO A 206 0.41 -2.52 -6.39
C PRO A 206 0.22 -1.50 -7.52
N GLY A 207 0.97 -0.40 -7.51
CA GLY A 207 0.85 0.63 -8.53
C GLY A 207 1.26 0.13 -9.92
N LEU A 208 2.34 -0.63 -10.03
CA LEU A 208 2.76 -1.24 -11.30
C LEU A 208 1.71 -2.20 -11.85
N ARG A 209 1.04 -2.97 -10.98
CA ARG A 209 -0.06 -3.87 -11.37
C ARG A 209 -1.29 -3.08 -11.85
N GLN A 210 -1.60 -1.96 -11.20
CA GLN A 210 -2.68 -1.08 -11.63
C GLN A 210 -2.39 -0.44 -13.00
N LEU A 211 -1.13 -0.07 -13.26
CA LEU A 211 -0.75 0.56 -14.53
C LEU A 211 -0.95 -0.35 -15.75
N VAL A 212 -0.85 -1.66 -15.56
CA VAL A 212 -1.12 -2.68 -16.59
C VAL A 212 -2.58 -3.16 -16.57
N ASP A 213 -3.48 -2.40 -15.93
CA ASP A 213 -4.91 -2.69 -15.78
C ASP A 213 -5.18 -4.12 -15.22
N ARG A 214 -4.42 -4.53 -14.20
CA ARG A 214 -4.73 -5.79 -13.49
C ARG A 214 -6.13 -5.70 -12.89
N GLY A 215 -6.99 -6.66 -13.26
CA GLY A 215 -8.34 -6.76 -12.74
C GLY A 215 -8.43 -7.23 -11.29
N ALA A 216 -9.64 -7.18 -10.76
CA ALA A 216 -9.98 -7.68 -9.44
C ALA A 216 -9.70 -9.19 -9.30
N ASP A 217 -9.50 -9.62 -8.05
CA ASP A 217 -9.29 -11.03 -7.74
C ASP A 217 -10.52 -11.89 -8.11
N PRO A 218 -10.32 -13.19 -8.40
CA PRO A 218 -11.41 -14.08 -8.84
C PRO A 218 -12.62 -14.11 -7.91
N ASP A 219 -12.40 -13.97 -6.59
CA ASP A 219 -13.48 -13.94 -5.60
C ASP A 219 -14.38 -12.70 -5.76
N VAL A 220 -13.78 -11.53 -6.03
CA VAL A 220 -14.51 -10.28 -6.28
C VAL A 220 -15.28 -10.38 -7.60
N LEU A 221 -14.62 -10.88 -8.65
CA LEU A 221 -15.27 -11.12 -9.95
C LEU A 221 -16.44 -12.10 -9.83
N GLY A 222 -16.30 -13.16 -9.03
CA GLY A 222 -17.37 -14.12 -8.77
C GLY A 222 -18.57 -13.50 -8.06
N LYS A 223 -18.34 -12.62 -7.08
CA LYS A 223 -19.42 -11.87 -6.42
C LYS A 223 -20.14 -10.93 -7.38
N LEU A 224 -19.40 -10.13 -8.15
CA LEU A 224 -19.97 -9.21 -9.15
C LEU A 224 -20.77 -9.96 -10.22
N ARG A 225 -20.25 -11.10 -10.69
CA ARG A 225 -20.95 -12.00 -11.60
C ARG A 225 -22.28 -12.46 -11.01
N ASN A 226 -22.27 -12.98 -9.79
CA ASN A 226 -23.48 -13.49 -9.15
C ASN A 226 -24.49 -12.37 -8.86
N LEU A 227 -24.00 -11.17 -8.55
CA LEU A 227 -24.84 -10.00 -8.34
C LEU A 227 -25.55 -9.57 -9.63
N ALA A 228 -24.83 -9.48 -10.75
CA ALA A 228 -25.44 -9.18 -12.04
C ALA A 228 -26.44 -10.28 -12.49
N LEU A 229 -26.12 -11.57 -12.27
CA LEU A 229 -27.03 -12.68 -12.55
C LEU A 229 -28.25 -12.75 -11.63
N SER A 230 -28.24 -12.03 -10.50
CA SER A 230 -29.40 -11.98 -9.61
C SER A 230 -30.56 -11.18 -10.21
N HIS A 231 -30.27 -10.34 -11.21
CA HIS A 231 -31.29 -9.57 -11.91
C HIS A 231 -32.18 -10.48 -12.79
N PRO A 232 -33.51 -10.49 -12.62
CA PRO A 232 -34.40 -11.51 -13.18
C PRO A 232 -34.47 -11.52 -14.72
N LYS A 233 -34.15 -10.39 -15.37
CA LYS A 233 -34.15 -10.26 -16.84
C LYS A 233 -32.79 -10.57 -17.49
N VAL A 234 -31.76 -10.86 -16.70
CA VAL A 234 -30.43 -11.25 -17.20
C VAL A 234 -30.39 -12.77 -17.38
N ILE A 235 -30.26 -13.22 -18.63
CA ILE A 235 -30.25 -14.65 -18.97
C ILE A 235 -28.86 -15.25 -18.71
N SER A 236 -27.82 -14.54 -19.11
CA SER A 236 -26.42 -14.91 -18.86
C SER A 236 -25.52 -13.68 -18.96
N LEU A 237 -24.26 -13.82 -18.57
CA LEU A 237 -23.26 -12.78 -18.75
C LEU A 237 -21.93 -13.35 -19.22
N HIS A 238 -21.19 -12.52 -19.95
CA HIS A 238 -19.85 -12.81 -20.43
C HIS A 238 -19.03 -11.52 -20.49
N GLY A 239 -17.75 -11.64 -20.86
CA GLY A 239 -16.90 -10.45 -21.02
C GLY A 239 -16.68 -9.62 -19.76
N LEU A 240 -16.94 -10.17 -18.56
CA LEU A 240 -16.73 -9.47 -17.28
C LEU A 240 -15.24 -9.15 -17.10
N ARG A 241 -14.91 -7.88 -17.24
CA ARG A 241 -13.57 -7.32 -17.06
C ARG A 241 -13.64 -6.28 -15.96
N SER A 242 -12.51 -6.11 -15.29
CA SER A 242 -12.37 -5.05 -14.31
C SER A 242 -10.96 -4.51 -14.33
N ARG A 243 -10.79 -3.29 -13.83
CA ARG A 243 -9.50 -2.63 -13.65
C ARG A 243 -9.57 -1.68 -12.47
N TYR A 244 -8.46 -1.54 -11.76
CA TYR A 244 -8.34 -0.59 -10.66
C TYR A 244 -7.88 0.78 -11.15
N VAL A 245 -8.49 1.83 -10.59
CA VAL A 245 -8.07 3.22 -10.77
C VAL A 245 -7.88 3.83 -9.37
N GLY A 246 -6.64 3.86 -8.88
CA GLY A 246 -6.38 4.11 -7.46
C GLY A 246 -6.99 3.01 -6.59
N SER A 247 -7.85 3.37 -5.64
CA SER A 247 -8.63 2.41 -4.84
C SER A 247 -9.99 2.03 -5.44
N ASP A 248 -10.39 2.63 -6.56
CA ASP A 248 -11.69 2.39 -7.19
C ASP A 248 -11.63 1.25 -8.19
N LEU A 249 -12.77 0.58 -8.38
CA LEU A 249 -12.94 -0.48 -9.36
C LEU A 249 -13.84 -0.01 -10.51
N HIS A 250 -13.34 -0.13 -11.73
CA HIS A 250 -14.14 0.02 -12.95
C HIS A 250 -14.45 -1.36 -13.50
N VAL A 251 -15.69 -1.58 -13.94
CA VAL A 251 -16.17 -2.87 -14.41
C VAL A 251 -16.76 -2.72 -15.81
N ASP A 252 -16.42 -3.63 -16.71
CA ASP A 252 -17.07 -3.77 -18.01
C ASP A 252 -17.74 -5.14 -18.06
N VAL A 253 -19.01 -5.23 -18.42
CA VAL A 253 -19.74 -6.50 -18.47
C VAL A 253 -20.68 -6.55 -19.66
N HIS A 254 -20.80 -7.73 -20.28
CA HIS A 254 -21.80 -7.98 -21.30
C HIS A 254 -22.91 -8.85 -20.69
N ILE A 255 -24.13 -8.33 -20.66
CA ILE A 255 -25.31 -9.05 -20.23
C ILE A 255 -26.11 -9.53 -21.44
N VAL A 256 -26.65 -10.73 -21.34
CA VAL A 256 -27.53 -11.31 -22.36
C VAL A 256 -28.96 -11.19 -21.89
N VAL A 257 -29.79 -10.56 -22.71
CA VAL A 257 -31.22 -10.32 -22.44
C VAL A 257 -32.09 -10.92 -23.56
N ASP A 258 -33.39 -11.06 -23.33
CA ASP A 258 -34.34 -11.54 -24.34
C ASP A 258 -34.31 -10.68 -25.62
N ASP A 259 -34.25 -11.32 -26.79
CA ASP A 259 -34.13 -10.65 -28.10
C ASP A 259 -35.40 -9.92 -28.56
N ARG A 260 -36.50 -10.08 -27.82
CA ARG A 260 -37.79 -9.42 -28.07
C ARG A 260 -38.01 -8.20 -27.18
N MET A 261 -37.11 -7.93 -26.23
CA MET A 261 -37.20 -6.71 -25.43
C MET A 261 -37.08 -5.47 -26.32
N THR A 262 -37.82 -4.43 -25.98
CA THR A 262 -37.61 -3.14 -26.62
C THR A 262 -36.24 -2.59 -26.23
N LEU A 263 -35.65 -1.73 -27.08
CA LEU A 263 -34.38 -1.08 -26.74
C LEU A 263 -34.46 -0.34 -25.39
N LYS A 264 -35.62 0.25 -25.09
CA LYS A 264 -35.85 0.93 -23.81
C LYS A 264 -35.81 -0.06 -22.65
N ASP A 265 -36.57 -1.16 -22.69
CA ASP A 265 -36.58 -2.13 -21.60
C ASP A 265 -35.20 -2.76 -21.38
N ALA A 266 -34.46 -2.99 -22.47
CA ALA A 266 -33.11 -3.51 -22.40
C ALA A 266 -32.14 -2.50 -21.77
N HIS A 267 -32.26 -1.21 -22.11
CA HIS A 267 -31.50 -0.12 -21.50
C HIS A 267 -31.81 0.02 -20.01
N ASP A 268 -33.09 -0.01 -19.62
CA ASP A 268 -33.52 0.04 -18.22
C ASP A 268 -32.90 -1.13 -17.42
N VAL A 269 -32.84 -2.34 -18.01
CA VAL A 269 -32.13 -3.50 -17.39
C VAL A 269 -30.64 -3.24 -17.22
N ALA A 270 -29.98 -2.61 -18.20
CA ALA A 270 -28.57 -2.29 -18.09
C ALA A 270 -28.28 -1.27 -16.99
N GLU A 271 -29.11 -0.21 -16.87
CA GLU A 271 -29.02 0.76 -15.77
C GLU A 271 -29.26 0.09 -14.40
N GLU A 272 -30.25 -0.80 -14.30
CA GLU A 272 -30.51 -1.55 -13.06
C GLU A 272 -29.32 -2.44 -12.67
N VAL A 273 -28.68 -3.10 -13.65
CA VAL A 273 -27.47 -3.92 -13.41
C VAL A 273 -26.26 -3.05 -13.07
N GLU A 274 -26.07 -1.94 -13.75
CA GLU A 274 -25.02 -0.95 -13.44
C GLU A 274 -25.15 -0.49 -11.98
N GLN A 275 -26.34 -0.08 -11.56
CA GLN A 275 -26.59 0.37 -10.20
C GLN A 275 -26.38 -0.76 -9.17
N LEU A 276 -26.79 -1.99 -9.48
CA LEU A 276 -26.51 -3.15 -8.64
C LEU A 276 -25.01 -3.36 -8.43
N LEU A 277 -24.19 -3.20 -9.47
CA LEU A 277 -22.74 -3.35 -9.38
C LEU A 277 -22.11 -2.20 -8.59
N ILE A 278 -22.54 -0.95 -8.81
CA ILE A 278 -22.07 0.24 -8.07
C ILE A 278 -22.42 0.14 -6.58
N ASP A 279 -23.64 -0.31 -6.25
CA ASP A 279 -24.11 -0.48 -4.87
C ASP A 279 -23.50 -1.72 -4.18
N SER A 280 -22.60 -2.44 -4.85
CA SER A 280 -21.86 -3.54 -4.26
C SER A 280 -20.86 -3.05 -3.19
N ASN A 281 -20.54 -3.92 -2.23
CA ASN A 281 -19.51 -3.63 -1.22
C ASN A 281 -18.07 -3.80 -1.74
N GLU A 282 -17.86 -3.78 -3.07
CA GLU A 282 -16.56 -4.04 -3.71
C GLU A 282 -15.90 -2.77 -4.30
N ASN A 283 -16.38 -1.58 -3.91
CA ASN A 283 -15.88 -0.27 -4.36
C ASN A 283 -15.93 -0.06 -5.89
N VAL A 284 -16.99 -0.54 -6.53
CA VAL A 284 -17.27 -0.24 -7.94
C VAL A 284 -17.74 1.22 -8.04
N VAL A 285 -17.04 2.02 -8.84
CA VAL A 285 -17.38 3.45 -9.03
C VAL A 285 -17.95 3.72 -10.42
N ASP A 286 -17.69 2.83 -11.36
CA ASP A 286 -18.14 2.93 -12.75
C ASP A 286 -18.33 1.51 -13.31
N ALA A 287 -19.47 1.27 -13.96
CA ALA A 287 -19.80 -0.03 -14.54
C ALA A 287 -20.42 0.12 -15.94
N LEU A 288 -19.65 -0.21 -16.98
CA LEU A 288 -20.13 -0.22 -18.35
C LEU A 288 -20.85 -1.53 -18.65
N VAL A 289 -22.16 -1.46 -18.86
CA VAL A 289 -23.00 -2.62 -19.17
C VAL A 289 -23.35 -2.64 -20.67
N HIS A 290 -22.73 -3.55 -21.41
CA HIS A 290 -23.10 -3.84 -22.80
C HIS A 290 -24.24 -4.85 -22.85
N ILE A 291 -25.21 -4.62 -23.73
CA ILE A 291 -26.38 -5.49 -23.89
C ILE A 291 -26.24 -6.31 -25.16
N ASP A 292 -26.27 -7.64 -25.00
CA ASP A 292 -26.34 -8.58 -26.11
C ASP A 292 -27.71 -9.26 -26.16
N PRO A 293 -28.34 -9.37 -27.35
CA PRO A 293 -29.58 -10.12 -27.49
C PRO A 293 -29.31 -11.62 -27.42
N TYR A 294 -30.23 -12.37 -26.80
CA TYR A 294 -30.15 -13.82 -26.76
C TYR A 294 -30.24 -14.40 -28.18
N ASN A 295 -29.22 -15.15 -28.58
CA ASN A 295 -29.18 -15.80 -29.88
C ASN A 295 -28.97 -17.32 -29.72
N ALA A 296 -30.04 -18.09 -29.94
CA ALA A 296 -30.04 -19.54 -29.82
C ALA A 296 -29.00 -20.24 -30.73
N LYS A 297 -28.68 -19.67 -31.91
CA LYS A 297 -27.66 -20.23 -32.82
C LYS A 297 -26.24 -20.03 -32.29
N ARG A 298 -25.95 -18.86 -31.71
CA ARG A 298 -24.66 -18.58 -31.05
C ARG A 298 -24.49 -19.36 -29.74
N ALA A 299 -25.59 -19.57 -29.00
CA ALA A 299 -25.60 -20.44 -27.83
C ALA A 299 -25.24 -21.89 -28.20
N ALA A 300 -25.82 -22.42 -29.28
CA ALA A 300 -25.57 -23.77 -29.77
C ALA A 300 -24.15 -23.98 -30.36
N GLN A 301 -23.50 -22.92 -30.85
CA GLN A 301 -22.14 -22.95 -31.39
C GLN A 301 -21.05 -22.80 -30.31
N GLY A 302 -21.43 -22.52 -29.06
CA GLY A 302 -20.49 -22.30 -27.97
C GLY A 302 -19.75 -20.96 -28.04
N ASP A 303 -20.28 -19.98 -28.79
CA ASP A 303 -19.78 -18.59 -28.77
C ASP A 303 -20.30 -17.85 -27.54
N ILE A 304 -21.50 -18.21 -27.07
CA ILE A 304 -21.99 -17.91 -25.71
C ILE A 304 -21.53 -19.03 -24.78
N LYS A 305 -20.25 -19.42 -24.89
CA LYS A 305 -19.65 -20.26 -23.86
C LYS A 305 -19.77 -19.47 -22.57
N THR A 306 -20.49 -20.06 -21.62
CA THR A 306 -20.13 -20.05 -20.21
C THR A 306 -18.60 -20.19 -20.16
N ILE A 307 -17.87 -19.07 -20.10
CA ILE A 307 -16.42 -19.09 -19.92
C ILE A 307 -16.21 -19.43 -18.45
N GLU A 308 -16.36 -20.71 -18.14
CA GLU A 308 -15.55 -21.37 -17.13
C GLU A 308 -14.14 -21.48 -17.71
N LYS A 309 -13.28 -20.54 -17.31
CA LYS A 309 -11.89 -20.77 -16.88
C LYS A 309 -11.32 -19.47 -16.34
#